data_AF-A0A396IZA1-F1
#
_entry.id   AF-A0A396IZA1-F1
#
_cell.length_a   1.000
_cell.length_b   1.000
_cell.length_c   1.000
_cell.angle_alpha   90.00
_cell.angle_beta   90.00
_cell.angle_gamma   90.00
#
_symmetry.space_group_name_H-M   'P 1'
#
loop_
_entity.id
_entity.type
_entity.pdbx_description
1 polymer ?
#
loop_
_entity_poly.entity_id
_entity_poly.type
_entity_poly.pdbx_seq_one_letter_code
_entity_poly.pdbx_strand_id
1 'polypeptide(L)'
;MLFDCGMEELVDDTTTVLGKKDKVFLNGDWVGVCSDSAPFVAELRNRRRKNELHHQVEIKRDQNQREVRILSDAGRILRPLLVVNNLLKIKGSKSERKSFQSLLDNGVIELIGPEEEEDFKTAWGVQYLFGKEEKSSVKYTHCELDMSILLGLSCSLVPFANHDHARRVLYQSQKHSSQAIGFSTTNPNVRVDALSHQLFYPQRPLFQTTTSDCLGKPGLLGQSKVVPKSEFYNGQNAIVAVNVHLGYNQEDSLVMNHTSLQRGMFRSEHIRSYKAEIENKESSEKRKKPEDIVNFG
;
A
#
# COMPACT_ATOMS: atom_id res chain seq x y z
N MET A 1 -23.82 8.63 -22.52
CA MET A 1 -23.61 8.11 -21.14
C MET A 1 -24.04 9.10 -20.07
N LEU A 2 -23.44 10.30 -19.97
CA LEU A 2 -23.87 11.30 -18.98
C LEU A 2 -25.28 11.83 -19.26
N PHE A 3 -25.62 12.05 -20.54
CA PHE A 3 -26.96 12.44 -20.97
C PHE A 3 -28.03 11.41 -20.59
N ASP A 4 -27.71 10.12 -20.70
CA ASP A 4 -28.63 9.01 -20.36
C ASP A 4 -28.94 8.95 -18.86
N CYS A 5 -28.10 9.55 -18.02
CA CYS A 5 -28.30 9.65 -16.57
C CYS A 5 -29.11 10.89 -16.16
N GLY A 6 -29.51 11.74 -17.11
CA GLY A 6 -30.26 12.98 -16.84
C GLY A 6 -29.40 14.24 -16.75
N MET A 7 -28.22 14.25 -17.37
CA MET A 7 -27.45 15.48 -17.61
C MET A 7 -28.01 16.21 -18.84
N GLU A 8 -28.19 17.52 -18.74
CA GLU A 8 -28.47 18.41 -19.86
C GLU A 8 -27.16 19.07 -20.33
N GLU A 9 -26.98 19.16 -21.66
CA GLU A 9 -25.81 19.78 -22.26
C GLU A 9 -25.77 21.28 -21.95
N LEU A 10 -24.56 21.80 -21.77
CA LEU A 10 -24.38 23.24 -21.70
C LEU A 10 -24.61 23.84 -23.09
N VAL A 11 -25.74 24.54 -23.26
CA VAL A 11 -26.00 25.34 -24.46
C VAL A 11 -25.68 26.79 -24.14
N ASP A 12 -25.03 27.49 -25.06
CA ASP A 12 -24.66 28.93 -24.97
C ASP A 12 -25.89 29.87 -25.09
N ASP A 13 -26.98 29.55 -24.39
CA ASP A 13 -28.22 30.32 -24.40
C ASP A 13 -28.44 31.03 -23.06
N THR A 14 -28.34 32.37 -23.09
CA THR A 14 -28.60 33.26 -21.95
C THR A 14 -30.04 33.23 -21.42
N THR A 15 -30.94 32.52 -22.10
CA THR A 15 -32.37 32.42 -21.79
C THR A 15 -32.70 31.25 -20.86
N THR A 16 -31.79 30.28 -20.70
CA THR A 16 -32.02 29.13 -19.81
C THR A 16 -31.85 29.53 -18.34
N VAL A 17 -32.90 29.35 -17.55
CA VAL A 17 -32.85 29.64 -16.10
C VAL A 17 -32.04 28.53 -15.41
N LEU A 18 -30.74 28.75 -15.29
CA LEU A 18 -29.78 27.89 -14.58
C LEU A 18 -29.99 27.91 -13.05
N GLY A 19 -30.76 28.86 -12.54
CA GLY A 19 -31.08 28.98 -11.12
C GLY A 19 -31.83 27.75 -10.62
N LYS A 20 -31.17 26.98 -9.74
CA LYS A 20 -31.60 25.73 -9.05
C LYS A 20 -31.09 24.41 -9.61
N LYS A 21 -30.40 24.38 -10.75
CA LYS A 21 -29.75 23.15 -11.25
C LYS A 21 -28.36 22.99 -10.64
N ASP A 22 -27.93 21.74 -10.48
CA ASP A 22 -26.59 21.38 -10.04
C ASP A 22 -25.66 21.34 -11.26
N LYS A 23 -24.46 21.92 -11.15
CA LYS A 23 -23.48 21.93 -12.25
C LYS A 23 -22.75 20.60 -12.33
N VAL A 24 -22.41 20.14 -13.53
CA VAL A 24 -21.64 18.91 -13.73
C VAL A 24 -20.28 19.25 -14.34
N PHE A 25 -19.22 18.91 -13.62
CA PHE A 25 -17.83 19.09 -14.04
C PHE A 25 -17.20 17.74 -14.38
N LEU A 26 -16.43 17.70 -15.47
CA LEU A 26 -15.60 16.57 -15.86
C LEU A 26 -14.15 17.04 -15.94
N ASN A 27 -13.28 16.54 -15.06
CA ASN A 27 -11.86 16.94 -14.98
C ASN A 27 -11.64 18.46 -14.88
N GLY A 28 -12.59 19.17 -14.25
CA GLY A 28 -12.56 20.63 -14.11
C GLY A 28 -13.32 21.41 -15.19
N ASP A 29 -13.67 20.77 -16.30
CA ASP A 29 -14.46 21.40 -17.36
C ASP A 29 -15.95 21.34 -17.04
N TRP A 30 -16.66 22.46 -17.16
CA TRP A 30 -18.11 22.50 -16.98
C TRP A 30 -18.80 21.96 -18.23
N VAL A 31 -19.30 20.73 -18.16
CA VAL A 31 -19.87 20.00 -19.31
C VAL A 31 -21.39 20.08 -19.41
N GLY A 32 -22.08 20.43 -18.31
CA GLY A 32 -23.53 20.47 -18.33
C GLY A 32 -24.15 20.74 -16.97
N VAL A 33 -25.46 20.58 -16.90
CA VAL A 33 -26.25 20.77 -15.68
C VAL A 33 -27.20 19.61 -15.43
N CYS A 34 -27.52 19.37 -14.17
CA CYS A 34 -28.46 18.35 -13.75
C CYS A 34 -29.54 18.98 -12.86
N SER A 35 -30.78 18.54 -13.03
CA SER A 35 -31.90 19.04 -12.21
C SER A 35 -31.84 18.55 -10.76
N ASP A 36 -31.37 17.32 -10.53
CA ASP A 36 -31.17 16.73 -9.20
C ASP A 36 -29.91 15.86 -9.18
N SER A 37 -28.88 16.31 -8.45
CA SER A 37 -27.62 15.58 -8.31
C SER A 37 -27.74 14.25 -7.57
N ALA A 38 -28.74 14.05 -6.71
CA ALA A 38 -28.84 12.82 -5.91
C ALA A 38 -29.10 11.55 -6.77
N PRO A 39 -30.16 11.47 -7.60
CA PRO A 39 -30.39 10.33 -8.48
C PRO A 39 -29.32 10.21 -9.56
N PHE A 40 -28.80 11.34 -10.06
CA PHE A 40 -27.73 11.37 -11.06
C PHE A 40 -26.46 10.66 -10.55
N VAL A 41 -25.98 11.04 -9.38
CA VAL A 41 -24.78 10.44 -8.76
C VAL A 41 -25.04 8.99 -8.35
N ALA A 42 -26.25 8.67 -7.87
CA ALA A 42 -26.61 7.30 -7.52
C ALA A 42 -26.56 6.37 -8.74
N GLU A 43 -27.04 6.82 -9.91
CA GLU A 43 -26.99 6.05 -11.15
C GLU A 43 -25.55 5.93 -11.69
N LEU A 44 -24.75 7.00 -11.68
CA LEU A 44 -23.34 6.90 -12.06
C LEU A 44 -22.55 5.92 -11.19
N ARG A 45 -22.75 5.96 -9.86
CA ARG A 45 -22.13 4.99 -8.94
C ARG A 45 -22.64 3.57 -9.19
N ASN A 46 -23.90 3.39 -9.56
CA ASN A 46 -24.46 2.09 -9.93
C ASN A 46 -23.80 1.54 -11.21
N ARG A 47 -23.58 2.39 -12.23
CA ARG A 47 -22.87 2.03 -13.45
C ARG A 47 -21.40 1.67 -13.20
N ARG A 48 -20.72 2.39 -12.30
CA ARG A 48 -19.37 2.01 -11.82
C ARG A 48 -19.36 0.61 -11.22
N ARG A 49 -20.33 0.31 -10.33
CA ARG A 49 -20.46 -1.01 -9.69
C ARG A 49 -20.83 -2.15 -10.64
N LYS A 50 -21.37 -1.84 -11.82
CA LYS A 50 -21.68 -2.81 -12.90
C LYS A 50 -20.55 -2.95 -13.92
N ASN A 51 -19.42 -2.27 -13.71
CA ASN A 51 -18.28 -2.25 -14.63
C ASN A 51 -18.60 -1.57 -15.99
N GLU A 52 -19.62 -0.69 -16.03
CA GLU A 52 -19.89 0.15 -17.22
C GLU A 52 -19.01 1.42 -17.20
N LEU A 53 -18.71 1.92 -16.00
CA LEU A 53 -17.71 2.96 -15.78
C LEU A 53 -16.48 2.35 -15.11
N HIS A 54 -15.30 2.85 -15.47
CA HIS A 54 -14.05 2.38 -14.89
C HIS A 54 -14.02 2.62 -13.38
N HIS A 55 -13.59 1.63 -12.61
CA HIS A 55 -13.59 1.65 -11.14
C HIS A 55 -12.80 2.81 -10.52
N GLN A 56 -11.87 3.41 -11.26
CA GLN A 56 -11.05 4.54 -10.79
C GLN A 56 -11.69 5.91 -11.04
N VAL A 57 -12.82 5.97 -11.73
CA VAL A 57 -13.56 7.23 -11.89
C VAL A 57 -14.15 7.60 -10.54
N GLU A 58 -13.86 8.81 -10.09
CA GLU A 58 -14.32 9.34 -8.81
C GLU A 58 -15.47 10.29 -9.06
N ILE A 59 -16.49 10.21 -8.20
CA ILE A 59 -17.72 10.96 -8.36
C ILE A 59 -18.03 11.64 -7.02
N LYS A 60 -17.81 12.95 -6.94
CA LYS A 60 -18.13 13.79 -5.78
C LYS A 60 -19.42 14.57 -6.01
N ARG A 61 -20.26 14.64 -4.98
CA ARG A 61 -21.49 15.43 -4.95
C ARG A 61 -21.41 16.51 -3.87
N ASP A 62 -20.98 17.69 -4.27
CA ASP A 62 -20.95 18.84 -3.37
C ASP A 62 -22.35 19.47 -3.24
N GLN A 63 -23.02 19.20 -2.11
CA GLN A 63 -24.34 19.74 -1.81
C GLN A 63 -24.30 21.24 -1.48
N ASN A 64 -23.17 21.75 -0.98
CA ASN A 64 -23.03 23.13 -0.57
C ASN A 64 -22.84 24.04 -1.79
N GLN A 65 -22.01 23.60 -2.73
CA GLN A 65 -21.73 24.33 -3.98
C GLN A 65 -22.72 23.99 -5.09
N ARG A 66 -23.53 22.94 -4.92
CA ARG A 66 -24.47 22.43 -5.95
C ARG A 66 -23.73 22.01 -7.21
N GLU A 67 -22.70 21.19 -7.02
CA GLU A 67 -21.82 20.73 -8.10
C GLU A 67 -21.60 19.22 -7.99
N VAL A 68 -21.59 18.56 -9.13
CA VAL A 68 -21.15 17.17 -9.29
C VAL A 68 -19.83 17.20 -10.01
N ARG A 69 -18.78 16.67 -9.39
CA ARG A 69 -17.44 16.59 -9.97
C ARG A 69 -17.12 15.15 -10.31
N ILE A 70 -16.86 14.92 -11.59
CA ILE A 70 -16.45 13.63 -12.13
C ILE A 70 -14.98 13.75 -12.50
N LEU A 71 -14.15 12.93 -11.87
CA LEU A 71 -12.70 12.95 -12.06
C LEU A 71 -12.27 11.60 -12.65
N SER A 72 -11.68 11.65 -13.84
CA SER A 72 -11.09 10.50 -14.55
C SER A 72 -9.56 10.59 -14.68
N ASP A 73 -8.95 11.69 -14.23
CA ASP A 73 -7.51 11.92 -14.35
C ASP A 73 -6.65 10.93 -13.57
N ALA A 74 -5.43 10.69 -14.04
CA ALA A 74 -4.47 9.83 -13.38
C ALA A 74 -3.78 10.52 -12.19
N GLY A 75 -3.20 9.73 -11.28
CA GLY A 75 -2.38 10.24 -10.15
C GLY A 75 -3.13 10.40 -8.84
N ARG A 76 -4.44 10.16 -8.81
CA ARG A 76 -5.24 10.17 -7.58
C ARG A 76 -5.01 8.90 -6.77
N ILE A 77 -5.00 9.07 -5.45
CA ILE A 77 -4.88 7.97 -4.51
C ILE A 77 -6.29 7.44 -4.25
N LEU A 78 -6.49 6.15 -4.48
CA LEU A 78 -7.76 5.48 -4.23
C LEU A 78 -7.57 4.45 -3.13
N ARG A 79 -8.54 4.36 -2.23
CA ARG A 79 -8.58 3.32 -1.19
C ARG A 79 -9.76 2.38 -1.41
N PRO A 80 -9.56 1.06 -1.28
CA PRO A 80 -10.64 0.09 -1.41
C PRO A 80 -11.48 0.03 -0.12
N LEU A 81 -12.79 0.21 -0.25
CA LEU A 81 -13.74 0.07 0.86
C LEU A 81 -14.83 -0.94 0.51
N LEU A 82 -15.44 -1.52 1.54
CA LEU A 82 -16.57 -2.43 1.40
C LEU A 82 -17.89 -1.66 1.28
N VAL A 83 -18.70 -1.99 0.29
CA VAL A 83 -20.03 -1.39 0.09
C VAL A 83 -21.06 -2.10 0.98
N VAL A 84 -21.60 -1.40 1.97
CA VAL A 84 -22.47 -1.98 3.02
C VAL A 84 -23.69 -2.69 2.41
N ASN A 85 -24.35 -2.06 1.44
CA ASN A 85 -25.53 -2.62 0.77
C ASN A 85 -25.24 -3.94 0.01
N ASN A 86 -24.01 -4.11 -0.48
CA ASN A 86 -23.60 -5.27 -1.28
C ASN A 86 -22.92 -6.36 -0.46
N LEU A 87 -22.69 -6.16 0.85
CA LEU A 87 -22.03 -7.15 1.72
C LEU A 87 -22.77 -8.49 1.77
N LEU A 88 -24.10 -8.49 1.64
CA LEU A 88 -24.91 -9.72 1.66
C LEU A 88 -24.60 -10.64 0.46
N LYS A 89 -24.09 -10.10 -0.66
CA LYS A 89 -23.68 -10.87 -1.84
C LYS A 89 -22.49 -11.81 -1.57
N ILE A 90 -21.74 -11.57 -0.49
CA ILE A 90 -20.61 -12.43 -0.09
C ILE A 90 -21.11 -13.73 0.56
N LYS A 91 -22.21 -13.69 1.32
CA LYS A 91 -22.65 -14.81 2.18
C LYS A 91 -23.05 -16.10 1.42
N GLY A 92 -23.40 -16.00 0.13
CA GLY A 92 -23.78 -17.16 -0.69
C GLY A 92 -22.60 -17.98 -1.24
N SER A 93 -21.37 -17.51 -1.10
CA SER A 93 -20.19 -18.04 -1.80
C SER A 93 -19.17 -18.63 -0.83
N LYS A 94 -19.48 -19.75 -0.17
CA LYS A 94 -18.59 -20.35 0.83
C LYS A 94 -17.46 -21.23 0.25
N SER A 95 -17.45 -21.54 -1.06
CA SER A 95 -16.56 -22.59 -1.60
C SER A 95 -15.49 -22.16 -2.60
N GLU A 96 -15.51 -20.92 -3.12
CA GLU A 96 -14.44 -20.43 -4.00
C GLU A 96 -13.84 -19.13 -3.48
N ARG A 97 -12.51 -19.11 -3.38
CA ARG A 97 -11.74 -17.90 -3.07
C ARG A 97 -11.91 -16.93 -4.24
N LYS A 98 -12.75 -15.91 -4.06
CA LYS A 98 -12.95 -14.86 -5.06
C LYS A 98 -11.68 -14.01 -5.19
N SER A 99 -11.28 -13.71 -6.43
CA SER A 99 -10.21 -12.74 -6.68
C SER A 99 -10.65 -11.34 -6.28
N PHE A 100 -9.70 -10.46 -5.96
CA PHE A 100 -9.99 -9.05 -5.69
C PHE A 100 -10.74 -8.40 -6.85
N GLN A 101 -10.31 -8.70 -8.09
CA GLN A 101 -10.99 -8.23 -9.30
C GLN A 101 -12.46 -8.67 -9.35
N SER A 102 -12.75 -9.94 -9.02
CA SER A 102 -14.13 -10.41 -8.96
C SER A 102 -14.97 -9.68 -7.91
N LEU A 103 -14.39 -9.29 -6.77
CA LEU A 103 -15.09 -8.51 -5.75
C LEU A 103 -15.36 -7.07 -6.20
N LEU A 104 -14.45 -6.50 -6.99
CA LEU A 104 -14.59 -5.19 -7.61
C LEU A 104 -15.69 -5.21 -8.69
N ASP A 105 -15.65 -6.20 -9.59
CA ASP A 105 -16.61 -6.37 -10.68
C ASP A 105 -18.04 -6.66 -10.17
N ASN A 106 -18.16 -7.32 -9.01
CA ASN A 106 -19.45 -7.56 -8.35
C ASN A 106 -19.98 -6.33 -7.56
N GLY A 107 -19.21 -5.24 -7.52
CA GLY A 107 -19.52 -4.03 -6.76
C GLY A 107 -19.52 -4.23 -5.24
N VAL A 108 -18.82 -5.24 -4.75
CA VAL A 108 -18.67 -5.51 -3.30
C VAL A 108 -17.61 -4.59 -2.70
N ILE A 109 -16.52 -4.41 -3.43
CA ILE A 109 -15.46 -3.46 -3.12
C ILE A 109 -15.59 -2.27 -4.07
N GLU A 110 -15.39 -1.07 -3.57
CA GLU A 110 -15.40 0.17 -4.34
C GLU A 110 -14.10 0.94 -4.04
N LEU A 111 -13.47 1.47 -5.09
CA LEU A 111 -12.28 2.31 -4.96
C LEU A 111 -12.76 3.75 -4.76
N ILE A 112 -12.42 4.33 -3.62
CA ILE A 112 -12.88 5.66 -3.21
C ILE A 112 -11.67 6.59 -3.16
N GLY A 113 -11.80 7.74 -3.84
CA GLY A 113 -10.80 8.81 -3.77
C GLY A 113 -11.07 9.79 -2.63
N PRO A 114 -10.14 10.73 -2.40
CA PRO A 114 -10.22 11.66 -1.27
C PRO A 114 -11.38 12.66 -1.38
N GLU A 115 -11.75 13.07 -2.59
CA GLU A 115 -12.85 14.01 -2.81
C GLU A 115 -14.20 13.32 -2.61
N GLU A 116 -14.33 12.09 -3.13
CA GLU A 116 -15.54 11.29 -2.97
C GLU A 116 -15.72 10.76 -1.53
N GLU A 117 -14.65 10.62 -0.74
CA GLU A 117 -14.72 10.23 0.67
C GLU A 117 -15.58 11.19 1.51
N GLU A 118 -15.57 12.48 1.19
CA GLU A 118 -16.34 13.51 1.92
C GLU A 118 -17.86 13.27 1.87
N ASP A 119 -18.34 12.57 0.82
CA ASP A 119 -19.76 12.23 0.65
C ASP A 119 -20.20 11.05 1.53
N PHE A 120 -19.25 10.27 2.04
CA PHE A 120 -19.51 8.96 2.61
C PHE A 120 -19.44 8.90 4.13
N LYS A 121 -20.21 7.95 4.69
CA LYS A 121 -20.16 7.60 6.11
C LYS A 121 -19.56 6.21 6.22
N THR A 122 -18.29 6.15 6.62
CA THR A 122 -17.52 4.91 6.73
C THR A 122 -17.62 4.33 8.15
N ALA A 123 -17.86 3.03 8.24
CA ALA A 123 -17.72 2.27 9.47
C ALA A 123 -16.26 1.81 9.64
N TRP A 124 -15.74 1.82 10.87
CA TRP A 124 -14.36 1.37 11.17
C TRP A 124 -14.15 -0.14 11.04
N GLY A 125 -15.23 -0.92 10.97
CA GLY A 125 -15.13 -2.36 10.81
C GLY A 125 -16.48 -3.03 10.79
N VAL A 126 -16.48 -4.28 10.33
CA VAL A 126 -17.70 -5.08 10.12
C VAL A 126 -18.47 -5.32 11.43
N GLN A 127 -17.78 -5.30 12.57
CA GLN A 127 -18.37 -5.42 13.90
C GLN A 127 -19.36 -4.28 14.22
N TYR A 128 -19.07 -3.06 13.75
CA TYR A 128 -19.94 -1.90 13.95
C TYR A 128 -21.19 -1.93 13.06
N LEU A 129 -21.19 -2.73 12.00
CA LEU A 129 -22.35 -2.91 11.12
C LEU A 129 -23.35 -3.93 11.68
N PHE A 130 -22.86 -4.97 12.35
CA PHE A 130 -23.68 -6.09 12.84
C PHE A 130 -23.78 -6.16 14.37
N GLY A 131 -23.13 -5.23 15.08
CA GLY A 131 -23.14 -5.12 16.53
C GLY A 131 -24.56 -4.90 17.07
N LYS A 132 -24.92 -5.63 18.14
CA LYS A 132 -26.23 -5.55 18.80
C LYS A 132 -26.34 -4.37 19.78
N GLU A 133 -25.28 -3.60 19.99
CA GLU A 133 -25.26 -2.55 20.99
C GLU A 133 -25.75 -1.21 20.42
N GLU A 134 -26.85 -0.77 21.02
CA GLU A 134 -27.47 0.56 21.03
C GLU A 134 -27.43 1.41 19.74
N LYS A 135 -28.54 1.31 18.99
CA LYS A 135 -29.27 2.43 18.34
C LYS A 135 -28.45 3.68 17.99
N SER A 136 -27.47 3.53 17.11
CA SER A 136 -27.04 4.61 16.24
C SER A 136 -27.87 4.51 14.96
N SER A 137 -28.74 5.50 14.71
CA SER A 137 -29.56 5.63 13.49
C SER A 137 -28.72 5.96 12.24
N VAL A 138 -27.39 5.88 12.33
CA VAL A 138 -26.47 6.24 11.26
C VAL A 138 -26.39 5.11 10.25
N LYS A 139 -27.00 5.32 9.08
CA LYS A 139 -26.83 4.47 7.91
C LYS A 139 -25.42 4.69 7.35
N TYR A 140 -24.53 3.72 7.57
CA TYR A 140 -23.21 3.69 6.92
C TYR A 140 -23.34 3.35 5.44
N THR A 141 -22.55 4.02 4.60
CA THR A 141 -22.48 3.73 3.16
C THR A 141 -21.39 2.70 2.86
N HIS A 142 -20.25 2.85 3.52
CA HIS A 142 -19.05 2.03 3.32
C HIS A 142 -18.49 1.53 4.65
N CYS A 143 -17.59 0.55 4.59
CA CYS A 143 -16.91 -0.01 5.73
C CYS A 143 -15.44 -0.25 5.40
N GLU A 144 -14.57 0.02 6.37
CA GLU A 144 -13.15 -0.29 6.31
C GLU A 144 -12.93 -1.80 6.24
N LEU A 145 -11.88 -2.22 5.52
CA LEU A 145 -11.47 -3.62 5.43
C LEU A 145 -10.83 -4.08 6.75
N ASP A 146 -9.79 -3.36 7.15
CA ASP A 146 -9.08 -3.53 8.42
C ASP A 146 -8.34 -2.24 8.76
N MET A 147 -8.39 -1.82 10.03
CA MET A 147 -7.79 -0.55 10.46
C MET A 147 -6.26 -0.53 10.36
N SER A 148 -5.61 -1.70 10.32
CA SER A 148 -4.15 -1.79 10.14
C SER A 148 -3.68 -1.26 8.78
N ILE A 149 -4.55 -1.25 7.76
CA ILE A 149 -4.23 -0.84 6.39
C ILE A 149 -4.05 0.68 6.28
N LEU A 150 -4.57 1.44 7.26
CA LEU A 150 -4.32 2.88 7.37
C LEU A 150 -2.83 3.19 7.64
N LEU A 151 -2.11 2.24 8.26
CA LEU A 151 -0.71 2.43 8.61
C LEU A 151 0.19 2.14 7.42
N GLY A 152 1.26 2.93 7.28
CA GLY A 152 2.33 2.62 6.32
C GLY A 152 2.99 1.27 6.63
N LEU A 153 3.61 0.65 5.62
CA LEU A 153 4.18 -0.70 5.70
C LEU A 153 5.02 -0.92 6.97
N SER A 154 6.03 -0.07 7.21
CA SER A 154 6.92 -0.19 8.37
C SER A 154 6.21 -0.06 9.72
N CYS A 155 5.15 0.76 9.79
CA CYS A 155 4.37 0.96 11.01
C CYS A 155 3.44 -0.24 11.26
N SER A 156 2.83 -0.78 10.20
CA SER A 156 1.95 -1.95 10.26
C SER A 156 2.66 -3.25 10.66
N LEU A 157 4.00 -3.29 10.61
CA LEU A 157 4.82 -4.42 11.08
C LEU A 157 5.08 -4.37 12.60
N VAL A 158 4.84 -3.23 13.25
CA VAL A 158 5.03 -3.09 14.70
C VAL A 158 3.90 -3.83 15.43
N PRO A 159 4.21 -4.86 16.22
CA PRO A 159 3.18 -5.57 16.99
C PRO A 159 2.57 -4.63 18.03
N PHE A 160 1.25 -4.68 18.17
CA PHE A 160 0.50 -3.89 19.17
C PHE A 160 0.79 -2.37 19.10
N ALA A 161 0.95 -1.81 17.89
CA ALA A 161 1.20 -0.39 17.68
C ALA A 161 0.15 0.55 18.34
N ASN A 162 -1.07 0.05 18.56
CA ASN A 162 -2.15 0.75 19.25
C ASN A 162 -1.97 0.85 20.78
N HIS A 163 -1.08 0.07 21.38
CA HIS A 163 -0.81 0.07 22.83
C HIS A 163 0.45 0.85 23.21
N ASP A 164 1.20 1.36 22.23
CA ASP A 164 2.43 2.11 22.47
C ASP A 164 2.24 3.61 22.16
N HIS A 165 3.11 4.45 22.71
CA HIS A 165 3.11 5.86 22.41
C HIS A 165 3.48 6.10 20.94
N ALA A 166 2.71 6.95 20.25
CA ALA A 166 2.90 7.24 18.83
C ALA A 166 4.35 7.62 18.45
N ARG A 167 5.05 8.35 19.33
CA ARG A 167 6.48 8.70 19.12
C ARG A 167 7.38 7.46 19.06
N ARG A 168 7.16 6.45 19.91
CA ARG A 168 7.96 5.22 19.95
C ARG A 168 7.71 4.36 18.70
N VAL A 169 6.46 4.23 18.29
CA VAL A 169 6.07 3.55 17.04
C VAL A 169 6.70 4.23 15.82
N LEU A 170 6.72 5.57 15.80
CA LEU A 170 7.37 6.34 14.72
C LEU A 170 8.89 6.11 14.69
N TYR A 171 9.55 6.11 15.86
CA TYR A 171 10.98 5.80 15.94
C TYR A 171 11.29 4.39 15.45
N GLN A 172 10.48 3.40 15.84
CA GLN A 172 10.64 2.02 15.39
C GLN A 172 10.48 1.91 13.86
N SER A 173 9.42 2.49 13.31
CA SER A 173 9.10 2.38 11.89
C SER A 173 10.09 3.12 10.98
N GLN A 174 10.61 4.29 11.40
CA GLN A 174 11.51 5.09 10.58
C GLN A 174 12.98 4.73 10.76
N LYS A 175 13.45 4.59 12.01
CA LYS A 175 14.89 4.40 12.31
C LYS A 175 15.26 2.93 12.45
N HIS A 176 14.58 2.19 13.33
CA HIS A 176 15.00 0.82 13.63
C HIS A 176 14.67 -0.14 12.49
N SER A 177 13.52 0.01 11.84
CA SER A 177 13.14 -0.84 10.70
C SER A 177 14.08 -0.68 9.50
N SER A 178 14.52 0.55 9.20
CA SER A 178 15.43 0.82 8.07
C SER A 178 16.87 0.37 8.32
N GLN A 179 17.28 0.28 9.59
CA GLN A 179 18.60 -0.19 10.01
C GLN A 179 18.60 -1.68 10.40
N ALA A 180 17.45 -2.35 10.32
CA ALA A 180 17.31 -3.74 10.73
C ALA A 180 18.12 -4.64 9.78
N ILE A 181 18.80 -5.61 10.38
CA ILE A 181 19.61 -6.58 9.64
C ILE A 181 18.86 -7.89 9.59
N GLY A 182 18.67 -8.38 8.38
CA GLY A 182 17.99 -9.64 8.13
C GLY A 182 18.65 -10.35 6.96
N PHE A 183 17.84 -11.08 6.22
CA PHE A 183 18.23 -11.70 4.97
C PHE A 183 17.45 -11.02 3.85
N SER A 184 18.14 -10.27 2.98
CA SER A 184 17.49 -9.31 2.07
C SER A 184 17.14 -9.87 0.70
N THR A 185 17.83 -10.91 0.24
CA THR A 185 17.71 -11.43 -1.14
C THR A 185 17.77 -12.96 -1.16
N THR A 186 17.14 -13.58 -2.16
CA THR A 186 17.21 -15.04 -2.36
C THR A 186 18.54 -15.51 -2.95
N ASN A 187 19.25 -14.63 -3.66
CA ASN A 187 20.45 -14.93 -4.43
C ASN A 187 21.70 -14.14 -3.98
N PRO A 188 22.04 -14.10 -2.68
CA PRO A 188 23.15 -13.31 -2.17
C PRO A 188 24.50 -13.73 -2.76
N ASN A 189 24.66 -15.02 -3.10
CA ASN A 189 25.92 -15.57 -3.62
C ASN A 189 26.24 -15.17 -5.06
N VAL A 190 25.23 -14.74 -5.83
CA VAL A 190 25.39 -14.35 -7.24
C VAL A 190 25.41 -12.84 -7.38
N ARG A 191 24.70 -12.13 -6.49
CA ARG A 191 24.56 -10.69 -6.55
C ARG A 191 25.81 -9.99 -6.03
N VAL A 192 26.34 -9.06 -6.82
CA VAL A 192 27.50 -8.25 -6.45
C VAL A 192 27.02 -6.83 -6.11
N ASP A 193 26.69 -6.61 -4.85
CA ASP A 193 26.41 -5.28 -4.31
C ASP A 193 27.67 -4.65 -3.71
N ALA A 194 27.74 -3.32 -3.70
CA ALA A 194 28.87 -2.59 -3.11
C ALA A 194 29.03 -2.86 -1.60
N LEU A 195 27.91 -2.90 -0.87
CA LEU A 195 27.84 -3.23 0.55
C LEU A 195 26.62 -4.11 0.79
N SER A 196 26.82 -5.24 1.45
CA SER A 196 25.76 -6.15 1.86
C SER A 196 25.99 -6.59 3.30
N HIS A 197 24.94 -6.56 4.11
CA HIS A 197 24.96 -7.05 5.48
C HIS A 197 23.85 -8.07 5.68
N GLN A 198 24.22 -9.28 6.11
CA GLN A 198 23.31 -10.42 6.19
C GLN A 198 23.42 -11.09 7.54
N LEU A 199 22.28 -11.47 8.10
CA LEU A 199 22.22 -12.23 9.35
C LEU A 199 22.36 -13.73 9.05
N PHE A 200 23.17 -14.46 9.83
CA PHE A 200 23.35 -15.90 9.62
C PHE A 200 22.09 -16.72 9.89
N TYR A 201 21.36 -16.38 10.96
CA TYR A 201 20.18 -17.15 11.40
C TYR A 201 18.98 -16.23 11.65
N PRO A 202 18.35 -15.64 10.62
CA PRO A 202 17.12 -14.88 10.81
C PRO A 202 16.02 -15.79 11.36
N GLN A 203 15.21 -15.28 12.29
CA GLN A 203 14.11 -16.05 12.89
C GLN A 203 12.77 -15.37 12.65
N ARG A 204 11.73 -16.19 12.44
CA ARG A 204 10.35 -15.73 12.38
C ARG A 204 9.95 -15.11 13.72
N PRO A 205 9.39 -13.89 13.75
CA PRO A 205 8.92 -13.29 14.98
C PRO A 205 7.76 -14.12 15.57
N LEU A 206 7.71 -14.22 16.89
CA LEU A 206 6.66 -14.98 17.60
C LEU A 206 5.28 -14.32 17.44
N PHE A 207 5.24 -12.99 17.39
CA PHE A 207 4.02 -12.21 17.17
C PHE A 207 4.03 -11.66 15.75
N GLN A 208 2.92 -11.84 15.05
CA GLN A 208 2.75 -11.37 13.68
C GLN A 208 1.55 -10.45 13.59
N THR A 209 1.69 -9.40 12.80
CA THR A 209 0.58 -8.54 12.41
C THR A 209 -0.10 -9.12 11.17
N THR A 210 -1.34 -8.73 10.92
CA THR A 210 -2.09 -9.09 9.70
C THR A 210 -1.30 -8.73 8.44
N THR A 211 -0.63 -7.57 8.43
CA THR A 211 0.22 -7.14 7.32
C THR A 211 1.46 -8.03 7.16
N SER A 212 2.12 -8.42 8.25
CA SER A 212 3.28 -9.33 8.21
C SER A 212 2.89 -10.68 7.60
N ASP A 213 1.73 -11.21 8.00
CA ASP A 213 1.16 -12.42 7.43
C ASP A 213 0.84 -12.28 5.93
N CYS A 214 0.32 -11.12 5.51
CA CYS A 214 0.03 -10.84 4.10
C CYS A 214 1.29 -10.76 3.22
N LEU A 215 2.43 -10.32 3.78
CA LEU A 215 3.71 -10.26 3.06
C LEU A 215 4.37 -11.63 2.88
N GLY A 216 4.31 -12.45 3.93
CA GLY A 216 4.94 -13.78 4.00
C GLY A 216 4.13 -14.87 3.29
N LYS A 217 2.81 -14.71 3.19
CA LYS A 217 1.99 -15.67 2.45
C LYS A 217 2.37 -15.68 0.97
N PRO A 218 2.50 -16.88 0.36
CA PRO A 218 2.64 -16.97 -1.09
C PRO A 218 1.46 -16.24 -1.73
N GLY A 219 1.77 -15.33 -2.66
CA GLY A 219 0.76 -14.59 -3.38
C GLY A 219 -0.26 -15.57 -3.96
N LEU A 220 -1.54 -15.33 -3.69
CA LEU A 220 -2.64 -16.10 -4.26
C LEU A 220 -2.88 -15.70 -5.73
N LEU A 221 -1.79 -15.52 -6.50
CA LEU A 221 -1.81 -15.17 -7.90
C LEU A 221 -1.74 -16.46 -8.71
N GLY A 222 -2.91 -16.97 -9.07
CA GLY A 222 -3.07 -17.99 -10.09
C GLY A 222 -3.21 -19.40 -9.55
N GLN A 223 -4.29 -20.05 -9.98
CA GLN A 223 -4.37 -21.50 -10.01
C GLN A 223 -3.21 -22.03 -10.87
N SER A 224 -2.09 -22.40 -10.24
CA SER A 224 -1.16 -23.46 -10.63
C SER A 224 0.16 -23.24 -9.91
N LYS A 225 0.53 -24.20 -9.04
CA LYS A 225 1.77 -24.26 -8.26
C LYS A 225 1.91 -23.19 -7.18
N VAL A 226 1.57 -23.60 -5.95
CA VAL A 226 1.95 -22.91 -4.71
C VAL A 226 3.47 -22.94 -4.61
N VAL A 227 4.15 -21.94 -5.16
CA VAL A 227 5.55 -21.69 -4.84
C VAL A 227 5.54 -20.98 -3.48
N PRO A 228 6.08 -21.59 -2.41
CA PRO A 228 6.23 -20.88 -1.14
C PRO A 228 7.11 -19.66 -1.41
N LYS A 229 6.58 -18.46 -1.18
CA LYS A 229 7.37 -17.24 -1.24
C LYS A 229 8.38 -17.30 -0.09
N SER A 230 9.65 -17.01 -0.36
CA SER A 230 10.67 -16.96 0.67
C SER A 230 10.27 -15.92 1.72
N GLU A 231 10.06 -16.37 2.96
CA GLU A 231 9.80 -15.48 4.08
C GLU A 231 11.13 -14.88 4.55
N PHE A 232 11.25 -13.56 4.43
CA PHE A 232 12.41 -12.83 4.91
C PHE A 232 12.10 -12.19 6.25
N TYR A 233 12.93 -12.49 7.24
CA TYR A 233 12.79 -11.95 8.57
C TYR A 233 14.01 -11.13 8.94
N ASN A 234 13.74 -10.06 9.70
CA ASN A 234 14.76 -9.20 10.25
C ASN A 234 14.92 -9.54 11.73
N GLY A 235 16.15 -9.84 12.15
CA GLY A 235 16.48 -10.15 13.54
C GLY A 235 16.29 -11.61 13.98
N GLN A 236 16.37 -11.80 15.30
CA GLN A 236 16.25 -13.10 15.99
C GLN A 236 15.41 -12.92 17.26
N ASN A 237 14.71 -13.99 17.68
CA ASN A 237 14.01 -13.99 18.96
C ASN A 237 15.02 -14.20 20.09
N ALA A 238 15.08 -13.24 21.02
CA ALA A 238 15.92 -13.30 22.21
C ALA A 238 15.05 -13.58 23.45
N ILE A 239 15.59 -14.35 24.40
CA ILE A 239 15.03 -14.43 25.75
C ILE A 239 15.54 -13.20 26.51
N VAL A 240 14.63 -12.32 26.91
CA VAL A 240 14.94 -11.06 27.58
C VAL A 240 14.45 -11.14 29.03
N ALA A 241 15.32 -10.78 29.98
CA ALA A 241 14.96 -10.61 31.38
C ALA A 241 15.10 -9.13 31.76
N VAL A 242 14.00 -8.53 32.24
CA VAL A 242 14.00 -7.14 32.72
C VAL A 242 14.32 -7.15 34.21
N ASN A 243 15.58 -6.92 34.56
CA ASN A 243 16.05 -6.87 35.94
C ASN A 243 17.25 -5.92 36.04
N VAL A 244 17.53 -5.39 37.22
CA VAL A 244 18.77 -4.66 37.52
C VAL A 244 19.88 -5.69 37.72
N HIS A 245 20.92 -5.67 36.88
CA HIS A 245 22.00 -6.64 36.95
C HIS A 245 23.35 -5.95 37.10
N LEU A 246 23.92 -6.04 38.31
CA LEU A 246 25.29 -5.60 38.63
C LEU A 246 25.63 -4.15 38.24
N GLY A 247 24.64 -3.30 37.94
CA GLY A 247 24.83 -1.93 37.48
C GLY A 247 25.32 -1.78 36.04
N TYR A 248 25.55 -2.86 35.30
CA TYR A 248 26.06 -2.79 33.91
C TYR A 248 24.97 -2.52 32.85
N ASN A 249 23.70 -2.48 33.25
CA ASN A 249 22.56 -2.26 32.35
C ASN A 249 21.85 -0.92 32.58
N GLN A 250 22.62 0.12 32.92
CA GLN A 250 22.14 1.49 33.14
C GLN A 250 22.17 2.33 31.85
N GLU A 251 21.35 3.37 31.76
CA GLU A 251 21.37 4.35 30.65
C GLU A 251 21.30 3.70 29.25
N ASP A 252 20.24 2.93 28.98
CA ASP A 252 20.00 2.24 27.71
C ASP A 252 21.04 1.17 27.31
N SER A 253 21.92 0.77 28.22
CA SER A 253 22.84 -0.36 28.01
C SER A 253 22.19 -1.72 28.28
N LEU A 254 22.66 -2.74 27.56
CA LEU A 254 22.16 -4.11 27.64
C LEU A 254 23.30 -5.07 27.96
N VAL A 255 23.04 -6.03 28.85
CA VAL A 255 23.97 -7.13 29.15
C VAL A 255 23.56 -8.36 28.37
N MET A 256 24.47 -8.91 27.57
CA MET A 256 24.23 -10.10 26.75
C MET A 256 24.89 -11.35 27.34
N ASN A 257 24.26 -12.50 27.14
CA ASN A 257 24.83 -13.78 27.54
C ASN A 257 25.97 -14.18 26.57
N HIS A 258 27.19 -14.24 27.09
CA HIS A 258 28.38 -14.62 26.34
C HIS A 258 28.27 -16.01 25.67
N THR A 259 27.67 -16.98 26.36
CA THR A 259 27.50 -18.33 25.80
C THR A 259 26.54 -18.36 24.61
N SER A 260 25.52 -17.49 24.59
CA SER A 260 24.61 -17.36 23.44
C SER A 260 25.31 -16.73 22.23
N LEU A 261 26.17 -15.73 22.46
CA LEU A 261 26.98 -15.12 21.41
C LEU A 261 27.97 -16.13 20.79
N GLN A 262 28.64 -16.94 21.62
CA GLN A 262 29.54 -18.01 21.14
C GLN A 262 28.81 -19.04 20.28
N ARG A 263 27.52 -19.29 20.54
CA ARG A 263 26.67 -20.17 19.74
C ARG A 263 26.16 -19.52 18.44
N GLY A 264 26.49 -18.26 18.17
CA GLY A 264 26.14 -17.56 16.93
C GLY A 264 24.90 -16.67 17.01
N MET A 265 24.41 -16.34 18.21
CA MET A 265 23.34 -15.35 18.36
C MET A 265 23.79 -14.00 17.80
N PHE A 266 22.95 -13.39 16.96
CA PHE A 266 23.20 -12.13 16.24
C PHE A 266 24.47 -12.07 15.38
N ARG A 267 25.04 -13.23 14.98
CA ARG A 267 26.16 -13.25 14.05
C ARG A 267 25.70 -12.76 12.67
N SER A 268 26.44 -11.82 12.09
CA SER A 268 26.21 -11.29 10.75
C SER A 268 27.45 -11.36 9.87
N GLU A 269 27.25 -11.34 8.56
CA GLU A 269 28.27 -11.27 7.54
C GLU A 269 28.20 -9.90 6.84
N HIS A 270 29.35 -9.25 6.68
CA HIS A 270 29.47 -7.98 5.98
C HIS A 270 30.34 -8.17 4.74
N ILE A 271 29.75 -7.99 3.56
CA ILE A 271 30.38 -8.16 2.26
C ILE A 271 30.56 -6.77 1.64
N ARG A 272 31.78 -6.48 1.19
CA ARG A 272 32.10 -5.25 0.47
C ARG A 272 32.76 -5.57 -0.86
N SER A 273 32.14 -5.13 -1.95
CA SER A 273 32.64 -5.36 -3.31
C SER A 273 33.26 -4.08 -3.85
N TYR A 274 34.36 -4.22 -4.59
CA TYR A 274 35.05 -3.11 -5.25
C TYR A 274 35.06 -3.36 -6.75
N LYS A 275 34.64 -2.36 -7.52
CA LYS A 275 34.69 -2.37 -8.99
C LYS A 275 35.79 -1.41 -9.44
N ALA A 276 36.67 -1.88 -10.31
CA ALA A 276 37.68 -1.06 -10.97
C ALA A 276 37.51 -1.19 -12.49
N GLU A 277 37.58 -0.08 -13.21
CA GLU A 277 37.60 -0.04 -14.68
C GLU A 277 39.00 0.38 -15.12
N ILE A 278 39.56 -0.32 -16.10
CA ILE A 278 40.88 -0.01 -16.65
C ILE A 278 40.66 0.72 -17.97
N GLU A 279 41.07 1.98 -18.03
CA GLU A 279 41.15 2.72 -19.29
C GLU A 279 42.43 2.32 -20.05
N ASN A 280 42.29 1.52 -21.10
CA ASN A 280 43.39 1.21 -22.01
C ASN A 280 43.67 2.45 -22.88
N LYS A 281 44.56 3.34 -22.41
CA LYS A 281 45.05 4.48 -23.21
C LYS A 281 45.90 4.07 -24.41
N GLU A 282 46.29 2.79 -24.53
CA GLU A 282 47.13 2.26 -25.60
C GLU A 282 46.44 2.05 -26.95
N SER A 283 45.10 2.03 -27.03
CA SER A 283 44.40 1.95 -28.34
C SER A 283 44.29 3.29 -29.07
N SER A 284 44.89 4.34 -28.52
CA SER A 284 45.08 5.65 -29.15
C SER A 284 46.56 5.99 -29.33
N GLU A 285 47.42 4.98 -29.53
CA GLU A 285 48.74 5.21 -30.10
C GLU A 285 48.58 5.81 -31.51
N LYS A 286 48.74 7.13 -31.55
CA LYS A 286 49.17 7.93 -32.69
C LYS A 286 50.03 7.08 -33.62
N ARG A 287 49.72 7.09 -34.93
CA ARG A 287 50.60 6.62 -36.02
C ARG A 287 52.06 6.88 -35.64
N LYS A 288 52.82 5.83 -35.29
CA LYS A 288 54.27 5.93 -35.09
C LYS A 288 54.85 6.44 -36.41
N LYS A 289 55.61 7.54 -36.35
CA LYS A 289 56.28 8.08 -37.53
C LYS A 289 57.29 7.03 -38.02
N PRO A 290 57.47 6.87 -39.34
CA PRO A 290 58.33 5.83 -39.91
C PRO A 290 59.83 5.98 -39.55
N GLU A 291 60.22 7.00 -38.80
CA GLU A 291 61.59 7.29 -38.39
C GLU A 291 62.05 6.46 -37.16
N ASP A 292 61.12 5.84 -36.41
CA ASP A 292 61.46 5.03 -35.23
C ASP A 292 61.55 3.51 -35.52
N ILE A 293 61.54 3.11 -36.79
CA ILE A 293 61.73 1.71 -37.18
C ILE A 293 63.23 1.41 -37.25
N VAL A 294 63.81 0.97 -36.14
CA VAL A 294 65.14 0.36 -36.17
C VAL A 294 65.01 -1.06 -36.70
N ASN A 295 65.44 -1.25 -37.95
CA ASN A 295 65.47 -2.54 -38.62
C ASN A 295 66.76 -3.26 -38.22
N PHE A 296 66.65 -4.32 -37.42
CA PHE A 296 67.74 -5.28 -37.28
C PHE A 296 67.56 -6.31 -38.40
N GLY A 297 68.58 -6.38 -39.26
CA GLY A 297 68.61 -7.27 -40.43
C GLY A 297 68.41 -8.74 -40.10
#